data_AF-X0WJU8-F1
#
_entry.id   AF-X0WJU8-F1
#
_cell.length_a   1.000
_cell.length_b   1.000
_cell.length_c   1.000
_cell.angle_alpha   90.00
_cell.angle_beta   90.00
_cell.angle_gamma   90.00
#
_symmetry.space_group_name_H-M   'P 1'
#
loop_
_entity.id
_entity.type
_entity.pdbx_description
1 polymer ?
#
loop_
_entity_poly.entity_id
_entity_poly.type
_entity_poly.pdbx_seq_one_letter_code
_entity_poly.pdbx_strand_id
1 'polypeptide(L)'
;PAGYRLFSEESLNTISTIRELQVQYLPLEEIRKHLKAKGKLGFKSLQTTLPFPEIEQPSVTFQFPSTRYQGSKLKLVEWIWQNIKHLDFESALDVFGGTGCVAYMLKTKGKQVFYNDVLKFNYYIGLALIENDNQTLTSEDLRLLLEKHSDIKYPVFIQETFRDIYFTDEENAWLDMVIKNIELLESIYKKALAYYALFQACIIKRPYNLFHRRNLYIRMANVKRSFGNKITWDTPFPVHFVRFAEEANESIFSNGKKGKA
;
A
#
# COMPACT_ATOMS: atom_id res chain seq x y z
N PRO A 1 -11.38 -12.81 -6.68
CA PRO A 1 -12.10 -11.67 -7.32
C PRO A 1 -11.75 -10.35 -6.62
N ALA A 2 -10.80 -9.59 -7.17
CA ALA A 2 -10.33 -8.33 -6.59
C ALA A 2 -11.34 -7.20 -6.89
N GLY A 3 -12.29 -6.99 -5.97
CA GLY A 3 -13.16 -5.82 -5.96
C GLY A 3 -12.42 -4.64 -5.33
N TYR A 4 -12.20 -3.57 -6.10
CA TYR A 4 -11.78 -2.28 -5.56
C TYR A 4 -12.94 -1.71 -4.73
N ARG A 5 -12.68 -1.40 -3.46
CA ARG A 5 -13.65 -0.75 -2.54
C ARG A 5 -13.86 0.72 -2.94
N LEU A 6 -15.07 1.22 -2.67
CA LEU A 6 -15.48 2.60 -2.91
C LEU A 6 -14.97 3.49 -1.77
N PHE A 7 -14.48 4.69 -2.12
CA PHE A 7 -13.98 5.71 -1.19
C PHE A 7 -15.09 6.28 -0.30
N SER A 8 -14.75 6.76 0.90
CA SER A 8 -15.67 7.49 1.78
C SER A 8 -16.01 8.90 1.22
N GLU A 9 -17.16 9.49 1.57
CA GLU A 9 -17.53 10.85 1.08
C GLU A 9 -16.53 11.94 1.48
N GLU A 10 -15.90 11.80 2.64
CA GLU A 10 -14.88 12.73 3.14
C GLU A 10 -13.55 12.60 2.37
N SER A 11 -13.19 11.36 2.01
CA SER A 11 -12.10 11.05 1.08
C SER A 11 -12.36 11.61 -0.30
N LEU A 12 -13.60 11.53 -0.79
CA LEU A 12 -14.00 12.07 -2.09
C LEU A 12 -13.93 13.60 -2.13
N ASN A 13 -14.21 14.29 -1.02
CA ASN A 13 -14.03 15.74 -0.91
C ASN A 13 -12.55 16.14 -0.89
N THR A 14 -11.71 15.41 -0.14
CA THR A 14 -10.25 15.60 -0.16
C THR A 14 -9.66 15.30 -1.55
N ILE A 15 -10.15 14.25 -2.22
CA ILE A 15 -9.85 13.91 -3.61
C ILE A 15 -10.38 14.99 -4.56
N SER A 16 -11.49 15.66 -4.25
CA SER A 16 -12.04 16.77 -5.05
C SER A 16 -11.16 18.02 -4.95
N THR A 17 -10.62 18.32 -3.78
CA THR A 17 -9.60 19.36 -3.60
C THR A 17 -8.27 18.98 -4.26
N ILE A 18 -7.89 17.69 -4.24
CA ILE A 18 -6.74 17.17 -5.02
C ILE A 18 -7.04 17.14 -6.53
N ARG A 19 -8.31 17.05 -6.95
CA ARG A 19 -8.75 17.13 -8.35
C ARG A 19 -8.61 18.53 -8.93
N GLU A 20 -8.75 19.58 -8.11
CA GLU A 20 -8.42 20.95 -8.52
C GLU A 20 -6.93 21.11 -8.86
N LEU A 21 -6.07 20.21 -8.35
CA LEU A 21 -4.65 20.08 -8.74
C LEU A 21 -4.42 19.11 -9.94
N GLN A 22 -5.46 18.52 -10.53
CA GLN A 22 -5.39 17.45 -11.55
C GLN A 22 -6.34 17.67 -12.74
N VAL A 23 -6.17 18.73 -13.52
CA VAL A 23 -6.81 18.80 -14.83
C VAL A 23 -6.17 17.75 -15.76
N GLN A 24 -6.56 16.46 -15.66
CA GLN A 24 -6.56 15.48 -16.77
C GLN A 24 -7.02 14.02 -16.52
N TYR A 25 -7.58 13.60 -15.37
CA TYR A 25 -8.00 12.19 -15.22
C TYR A 25 -9.52 12.01 -15.04
N LEU A 26 -10.15 11.48 -16.10
CA LEU A 26 -11.59 11.20 -16.19
C LEU A 26 -12.05 10.20 -15.11
N PRO A 27 -13.25 10.38 -14.52
CA PRO A 27 -13.87 9.42 -13.61
C PRO A 27 -13.98 8.01 -14.19
N LEU A 28 -13.88 7.00 -13.32
CA LEU A 28 -13.98 5.57 -13.67
C LEU A 28 -15.26 5.20 -14.44
N GLU A 29 -16.34 5.96 -14.27
CA GLU A 29 -17.60 5.76 -15.00
C GLU A 29 -17.48 6.13 -16.49
N GLU A 30 -16.73 7.18 -16.84
CA GLU A 30 -16.46 7.55 -18.24
C GLU A 30 -15.54 6.54 -18.94
N ILE A 31 -14.57 5.97 -18.21
CA ILE A 31 -13.71 4.88 -18.71
C ILE A 31 -14.55 3.63 -19.03
N ARG A 32 -15.50 3.27 -18.15
CA ARG A 32 -16.40 2.12 -18.35
C ARG A 32 -17.34 2.32 -19.55
N LYS A 33 -17.84 3.54 -19.74
CA LYS A 33 -18.68 3.92 -20.89
C LYS A 33 -17.92 3.79 -22.21
N HIS A 34 -16.65 4.21 -22.23
CA HIS A 34 -15.76 4.07 -23.39
C HIS A 34 -15.40 2.61 -23.75
N LEU A 35 -15.24 1.75 -22.74
CA LEU A 35 -14.89 0.33 -22.96
C LEU A 35 -16.09 -0.51 -23.43
N LYS A 36 -17.31 -0.23 -22.95
CA LYS A 36 -18.54 -0.88 -23.44
C LYS A 36 -18.85 -0.51 -24.90
N ALA A 37 -18.56 0.71 -25.32
CA ALA A 37 -18.84 1.19 -26.68
C ALA A 37 -17.95 0.56 -27.77
N LYS A 38 -16.83 -0.10 -27.43
CA LYS A 38 -15.84 -0.61 -28.40
C LYS A 38 -15.77 -2.13 -28.55
N GLY A 39 -16.72 -2.89 -28.01
CA GLY A 39 -16.96 -4.30 -28.40
C GLY A 39 -15.78 -5.28 -28.27
N LYS A 40 -14.79 -5.05 -27.41
CA LYS A 40 -13.65 -5.97 -27.23
C LYS A 40 -13.74 -6.70 -25.88
N LEU A 41 -14.49 -7.79 -25.87
CA LEU A 41 -14.35 -8.87 -24.88
C LEU A 41 -14.15 -10.17 -25.65
N GLY A 42 -12.90 -10.64 -25.67
CA GLY A 42 -12.48 -11.85 -26.35
C GLY A 42 -10.99 -12.06 -26.20
N PHE A 43 -10.53 -12.51 -25.03
CA PHE A 43 -9.20 -13.05 -24.85
C PHE A 43 -9.32 -14.54 -24.53
N LYS A 44 -9.03 -15.41 -25.51
CA LYS A 44 -8.56 -16.76 -25.26
C LYS A 44 -7.04 -16.73 -25.39
N SER A 45 -6.32 -16.74 -24.28
CA SER A 45 -4.89 -17.06 -24.28
C SER A 45 -4.73 -18.55 -24.03
N LEU A 46 -4.32 -19.29 -25.06
CA LEU A 46 -3.75 -20.63 -24.88
C LEU A 46 -2.36 -20.45 -24.23
N GLN A 47 -2.28 -20.61 -22.92
CA GLN A 47 -1.02 -20.86 -22.22
C GLN A 47 -0.95 -22.35 -21.92
N THR A 48 -0.10 -23.05 -22.66
CA THR A 48 0.33 -24.41 -22.32
C THR A 48 1.32 -24.34 -21.16
N THR A 49 0.80 -24.21 -19.95
CA THR A 49 1.54 -24.51 -18.72
C THR A 49 1.20 -25.92 -18.29
N LEU A 50 2.21 -26.77 -18.08
CA LEU A 50 2.04 -28.07 -17.44
C LEU A 50 1.21 -27.91 -16.15
N PRO A 51 0.23 -28.78 -15.88
CA PRO A 51 -0.64 -28.66 -14.72
C PRO A 51 0.19 -28.93 -13.46
N PHE A 52 0.68 -27.87 -12.84
CA PHE A 52 0.87 -27.91 -11.40
C PHE A 52 -0.53 -28.07 -10.81
N PRO A 53 -0.75 -28.99 -9.84
CA PRO A 53 -2.03 -29.03 -9.16
C PRO A 53 -2.27 -27.64 -8.59
N GLU A 54 -3.34 -26.98 -9.05
CA GLU A 54 -3.88 -25.81 -8.37
C GLU A 54 -4.34 -26.31 -7.00
N ILE A 55 -3.46 -26.21 -6.02
CA ILE A 55 -3.84 -26.38 -4.62
C ILE A 55 -4.85 -25.26 -4.38
N GLU A 56 -6.13 -25.60 -4.23
CA GLU A 56 -7.15 -24.64 -3.80
C GLU A 56 -6.69 -24.04 -2.48
N GLN A 57 -6.23 -22.78 -2.53
CA GLN A 57 -5.83 -22.05 -1.35
C GLN A 57 -7.08 -21.49 -0.69
N PRO A 58 -7.28 -21.76 0.62
CA PRO A 58 -8.43 -21.21 1.31
C PRO A 58 -8.36 -19.67 1.30
N SER A 59 -9.51 -19.04 1.14
CA SER A 59 -9.61 -17.58 0.99
C SER A 59 -9.22 -16.87 2.29
N VAL A 60 -8.64 -15.67 2.16
CA VAL A 60 -8.32 -14.83 3.32
C VAL A 60 -9.62 -14.43 4.02
N THR A 61 -9.71 -14.71 5.33
CA THR A 61 -10.92 -14.56 6.15
C THR A 61 -11.02 -13.22 6.88
N PHE A 62 -10.02 -12.36 6.74
CA PHE A 62 -9.92 -11.07 7.41
C PHE A 62 -9.59 -9.96 6.41
N GLN A 63 -9.90 -8.73 6.81
CA GLN A 63 -9.48 -7.56 6.06
C GLN A 63 -8.00 -7.25 6.36
N PHE A 64 -7.22 -7.13 5.30
CA PHE A 64 -5.82 -6.71 5.35
C PHE A 64 -5.59 -5.69 4.23
N PRO A 65 -4.76 -4.66 4.44
CA PRO A 65 -4.47 -3.68 3.40
C PRO A 65 -3.85 -4.34 2.16
N SER A 66 -4.18 -3.82 0.98
CA SER A 66 -3.65 -4.37 -0.26
C SER A 66 -2.14 -4.09 -0.37
N THR A 67 -1.40 -5.03 -0.95
CA THR A 67 0.05 -4.86 -1.12
C THR A 67 0.58 -5.52 -2.38
N ARG A 68 1.60 -4.89 -2.97
CA ARG A 68 2.42 -5.47 -4.04
C ARG A 68 3.85 -5.77 -3.60
N TYR A 69 4.09 -5.81 -2.30
CA TYR A 69 5.37 -6.19 -1.71
C TYR A 69 5.75 -7.60 -2.16
N GLN A 70 6.93 -7.74 -2.76
CA GLN A 70 7.39 -9.02 -3.29
C GLN A 70 7.69 -10.02 -2.17
N GLY A 71 7.15 -11.23 -2.30
CA GLY A 71 7.32 -12.29 -1.31
C GLY A 71 6.32 -12.23 -0.15
N SER A 72 5.35 -11.30 -0.18
CA SER A 72 4.24 -11.28 0.77
C SER A 72 3.53 -12.65 0.81
N LYS A 73 3.25 -13.11 2.03
CA LYS A 73 2.56 -14.37 2.28
C LYS A 73 1.05 -14.20 2.38
N LEU A 74 0.50 -13.04 2.00
CA LEU A 74 -0.92 -12.72 2.19
C LEU A 74 -1.86 -13.80 1.60
N LYS A 75 -1.52 -14.37 0.44
CA LYS A 75 -2.32 -15.46 -0.17
C LYS A 75 -2.21 -16.79 0.55
N LEU A 76 -1.17 -16.98 1.36
CA LEU A 76 -0.84 -18.23 2.06
C LEU A 76 -1.26 -18.21 3.54
N VAL A 77 -1.69 -17.07 4.08
CA VAL A 77 -1.97 -16.92 5.53
C VAL A 77 -3.00 -17.92 6.04
N GLU A 78 -4.04 -18.22 5.26
CA GLU A 78 -5.07 -19.17 5.68
C GLU A 78 -4.53 -20.61 5.64
N TRP A 79 -3.74 -20.97 4.62
CA TRP A 79 -3.03 -22.25 4.61
C TRP A 79 -2.09 -22.39 5.82
N ILE A 80 -1.32 -21.34 6.15
CA ILE A 80 -0.44 -21.33 7.34
C ILE A 80 -1.28 -21.59 8.59
N TRP A 81 -2.39 -20.85 8.76
CA TRP A 81 -3.28 -21.01 9.91
C TRP A 81 -3.81 -22.44 10.05
N GLN A 82 -4.30 -23.05 8.97
CA GLN A 82 -4.81 -24.42 9.01
C GLN A 82 -3.76 -25.43 9.49
N ASN A 83 -2.48 -25.20 9.19
CA ASN A 83 -1.37 -26.07 9.58
C ASN A 83 -0.87 -25.84 11.01
N ILE A 84 -1.19 -24.71 11.66
CA ILE A 84 -0.67 -24.40 13.01
C ILE A 84 -1.76 -24.26 14.06
N LYS A 85 -3.03 -24.10 13.68
CA LYS A 85 -4.15 -23.81 14.61
C LYS A 85 -4.38 -24.87 15.69
N HIS A 86 -3.86 -26.07 15.50
CA HIS A 86 -3.98 -27.19 16.44
C HIS A 86 -2.92 -27.17 17.54
N LEU A 87 -1.87 -26.36 17.39
CA LEU A 87 -0.85 -26.16 18.41
C LEU A 87 -1.44 -25.34 19.57
N ASP A 88 -1.05 -25.67 20.79
CA ASP A 88 -1.39 -24.88 21.97
C ASP A 88 -0.35 -23.76 22.16
N PHE A 89 -0.74 -22.53 21.83
CA PHE A 89 0.11 -21.35 21.98
C PHE A 89 -0.71 -20.08 22.16
N GLU A 90 -0.25 -19.21 23.06
CA GLU A 90 -0.87 -17.91 23.32
C GLU A 90 -0.16 -16.75 22.62
N SER A 91 1.10 -16.95 22.25
CA SER A 91 1.92 -15.93 21.60
C SER A 91 2.73 -16.47 20.42
N ALA A 92 3.10 -15.58 19.50
CA ALA A 92 3.91 -15.90 18.34
C ALA A 92 4.87 -14.76 18.01
N LEU A 93 6.05 -15.10 17.49
CA LEU A 93 7.03 -14.16 16.97
C LEU A 93 7.15 -14.33 15.45
N ASP A 94 6.79 -13.28 14.71
CA ASP A 94 7.04 -13.18 13.27
C ASP A 94 8.42 -12.56 13.06
N VAL A 95 9.46 -13.39 13.00
CA VAL A 95 10.88 -12.98 12.99
C VAL A 95 11.26 -12.23 11.70
N PHE A 96 10.59 -12.52 10.60
CA PHE A 96 10.85 -11.94 9.27
C PHE A 96 9.56 -11.36 8.70
N GLY A 97 9.04 -10.38 9.42
CA GLY A 97 7.66 -9.97 9.29
C GLY A 97 7.30 -9.40 7.93
N GLY A 98 8.22 -8.70 7.23
CA GLY A 98 7.95 -8.13 5.92
C GLY A 98 6.65 -7.31 5.91
N THR A 99 5.63 -7.74 5.14
CA THR A 99 4.33 -7.06 5.11
C THR A 99 3.53 -7.16 6.42
N GLY A 100 3.92 -8.00 7.36
CA GLY A 100 3.20 -8.25 8.61
C GLY A 100 1.90 -9.02 8.44
N CYS A 101 1.64 -9.63 7.28
CA CYS A 101 0.37 -10.32 7.02
C CYS A 101 0.20 -11.60 7.86
N VAL A 102 1.30 -12.28 8.20
CA VAL A 102 1.27 -13.47 9.06
C VAL A 102 1.05 -13.05 10.51
N ALA A 103 1.84 -12.11 11.02
CA ALA A 103 1.61 -11.45 12.30
C ALA A 103 0.16 -10.93 12.45
N TYR A 104 -0.36 -10.22 11.45
CA TYR A 104 -1.71 -9.69 11.46
C TYR A 104 -2.76 -10.80 11.49
N MET A 105 -2.60 -11.86 10.68
CA MET A 105 -3.46 -13.04 10.75
C MET A 105 -3.50 -13.61 12.18
N LEU A 106 -2.34 -13.79 12.82
CA LEU A 106 -2.27 -14.31 14.19
C LEU A 106 -2.95 -13.36 15.20
N LYS A 107 -2.81 -12.03 15.01
CA LYS A 107 -3.54 -11.01 15.79
C LYS A 107 -5.05 -11.21 15.65
N THR A 108 -5.57 -11.42 14.44
CA THR A 108 -7.02 -11.68 14.21
C THR A 108 -7.51 -12.99 14.84
N LYS A 109 -6.61 -13.95 15.11
CA LYS A 109 -6.94 -15.21 15.83
C LYS A 109 -6.78 -15.08 17.35
N GLY A 110 -6.67 -13.86 17.87
CA GLY A 110 -6.59 -13.58 19.31
C GLY A 110 -5.23 -13.88 19.95
N LYS A 111 -4.18 -14.09 19.15
CA LYS A 111 -2.83 -14.38 19.66
C LYS A 111 -2.11 -13.09 20.05
N GLN A 112 -1.24 -13.16 21.04
CA GLN A 112 -0.25 -12.11 21.30
C GLN A 112 0.85 -12.20 20.25
N VAL A 113 1.13 -11.11 19.55
CA VAL A 113 2.06 -11.15 18.41
C VAL A 113 3.22 -10.21 18.63
N PHE A 114 4.42 -10.75 18.49
CA PHE A 114 5.67 -10.02 18.39
C PHE A 114 6.08 -9.99 16.91
N TYR A 115 6.38 -8.81 16.40
CA TYR A 115 6.82 -8.60 15.03
C TYR A 115 8.29 -8.19 15.06
N ASN A 116 9.07 -8.71 14.12
CA ASN A 116 10.46 -8.29 13.92
C ASN A 116 10.78 -8.28 12.42
N ASP A 117 11.61 -7.33 12.01
CA ASP A 117 12.26 -7.33 10.71
C ASP A 117 13.57 -6.53 10.79
N VAL A 118 14.56 -6.91 9.98
CA VAL A 118 15.85 -6.19 9.94
C VAL A 118 15.73 -4.83 9.27
N LEU A 119 14.75 -4.66 8.38
CA LEU A 119 14.58 -3.43 7.61
C LEU A 119 13.72 -2.43 8.40
N LYS A 120 14.26 -1.25 8.66
CA LYS A 120 13.55 -0.20 9.43
C LYS A 120 12.19 0.17 8.84
N PHE A 121 12.03 0.11 7.51
CA PHE A 121 10.72 0.40 6.91
C PHE A 121 9.68 -0.69 7.24
N ASN A 122 10.10 -1.95 7.37
CA ASN A 122 9.25 -3.06 7.82
C ASN A 122 8.90 -2.92 9.31
N TYR A 123 9.82 -2.44 10.15
CA TYR A 123 9.51 -2.08 11.54
C TYR A 123 8.33 -1.10 11.64
N TYR A 124 8.27 -0.06 10.80
CA TYR A 124 7.10 0.83 10.76
C TYR A 124 5.82 0.11 10.29
N ILE A 125 5.89 -0.90 9.43
CA ILE A 125 4.72 -1.73 9.09
C ILE A 125 4.24 -2.50 10.34
N GLY A 126 5.17 -3.07 11.12
CA GLY A 126 4.88 -3.74 12.39
C GLY A 126 4.20 -2.79 13.39
N LEU A 127 4.77 -1.60 13.60
CA LEU A 127 4.16 -0.58 14.45
C LEU A 127 2.76 -0.20 13.99
N ALA A 128 2.57 -0.01 12.69
CA ALA A 128 1.31 0.47 12.11
C ALA A 128 0.19 -0.56 12.22
N LEU A 129 0.46 -1.84 11.95
CA LEU A 129 -0.58 -2.87 11.77
C LEU A 129 -0.64 -3.88 12.92
N ILE A 130 0.44 -4.05 13.68
CA ILE A 130 0.54 -5.08 14.73
C ILE A 130 0.44 -4.47 16.12
N GLU A 131 1.33 -3.52 16.46
CA GLU A 131 1.37 -2.91 17.79
C GLU A 131 0.27 -1.84 17.99
N ASN A 132 -0.08 -1.10 16.94
CA ASN A 132 -1.16 -0.12 16.99
C ASN A 132 -2.54 -0.81 17.14
N ASP A 133 -3.27 -0.39 18.15
CA ASP A 133 -4.58 -0.95 18.50
C ASP A 133 -5.76 -0.04 18.18
N ASN A 134 -5.54 1.27 18.06
CA ASN A 134 -6.66 2.23 17.95
C ASN A 134 -6.35 3.56 17.25
N GLN A 135 -5.09 3.87 16.94
CA GLN A 135 -4.75 5.13 16.32
C GLN A 135 -5.00 5.03 14.82
N THR A 136 -5.60 6.06 14.25
CA THR A 136 -5.83 6.20 12.81
C THR A 136 -5.36 7.58 12.35
N LEU A 137 -5.13 7.74 11.04
CA LEU A 137 -4.89 9.05 10.43
C LEU A 137 -6.24 9.74 10.20
N THR A 138 -6.41 10.94 10.75
CA THR A 138 -7.60 11.78 10.53
C THR A 138 -7.46 12.61 9.26
N SER A 139 -8.54 13.26 8.85
CA SER A 139 -8.54 14.21 7.73
C SER A 139 -7.56 15.36 7.95
N GLU A 140 -7.43 15.88 9.18
CA GLU A 140 -6.44 16.89 9.55
C GLU A 140 -5.00 16.36 9.42
N ASP A 141 -4.74 15.12 9.85
CA ASP A 141 -3.42 14.50 9.65
C ASP A 141 -3.11 14.41 8.16
N LEU A 142 -4.04 13.93 7.34
CA LEU A 142 -3.85 13.82 5.89
C LEU A 142 -3.61 15.19 5.24
N ARG A 143 -4.33 16.23 5.66
CA ARG A 143 -4.11 17.60 5.18
C ARG A 143 -2.70 18.08 5.52
N LEU A 144 -2.28 17.93 6.77
CA LEU A 144 -0.94 18.28 7.24
C LEU A 144 0.14 17.57 6.40
N LEU A 145 -0.07 16.29 6.08
CA LEU A 145 0.90 15.47 5.36
C LEU A 145 1.00 15.83 3.87
N LEU A 146 -0.11 16.20 3.24
CA LEU A 146 -0.19 16.39 1.79
C LEU A 146 0.04 17.84 1.34
N GLU A 147 -0.02 18.81 2.25
CA GLU A 147 0.19 20.23 1.97
C GLU A 147 1.63 20.67 2.25
N LYS A 148 2.08 21.69 1.51
CA LYS A 148 3.38 22.33 1.71
C LYS A 148 3.23 23.48 2.70
N HIS A 149 4.05 23.49 3.74
CA HIS A 149 4.03 24.51 4.79
C HIS A 149 5.11 25.57 4.53
N SER A 150 4.73 26.85 4.60
CA SER A 150 5.59 27.98 4.21
C SER A 150 6.75 28.23 5.18
N ASP A 151 6.59 27.83 6.43
CA ASP A 151 7.56 27.91 7.52
C ASP A 151 8.57 26.74 7.53
N ILE A 152 8.33 25.70 6.73
CA ILE A 152 9.18 24.52 6.67
C ILE A 152 10.17 24.63 5.51
N LYS A 153 11.46 24.57 5.84
CA LYS A 153 12.51 24.31 4.87
C LYS A 153 12.56 22.81 4.54
N TYR A 154 12.03 22.45 3.38
CA TYR A 154 12.02 21.07 2.90
C TYR A 154 13.40 20.59 2.45
N PRO A 155 13.76 19.32 2.73
CA PRO A 155 14.97 18.72 2.20
C PRO A 155 14.87 18.50 0.69
N VAL A 156 16.00 18.19 0.08
CA VAL A 156 16.12 17.90 -1.36
C VAL A 156 16.88 16.59 -1.62
N PHE A 157 16.99 15.75 -0.59
CA PHE A 157 17.85 14.57 -0.64
C PHE A 157 17.39 13.57 -1.70
N ILE A 158 16.09 13.29 -1.79
CA ILE A 158 15.57 12.31 -2.73
C ILE A 158 15.68 12.84 -4.16
N GLN A 159 15.29 14.09 -4.39
CA GLN A 159 15.39 14.71 -5.72
C GLN A 159 16.83 14.83 -6.23
N GLU A 160 17.82 15.03 -5.36
CA GLU A 160 19.23 15.11 -5.76
C GLU A 160 19.87 13.73 -5.94
N THR A 161 19.56 12.79 -5.04
CA THR A 161 20.24 11.47 -5.00
C THR A 161 19.64 10.47 -5.99
N PHE A 162 18.33 10.53 -6.23
CA PHE A 162 17.60 9.50 -6.99
C PHE A 162 16.99 10.01 -8.31
N ARG A 163 17.49 11.13 -8.84
CA ARG A 163 17.11 11.66 -10.15
C ARG A 163 17.19 10.58 -11.23
N ASP A 164 16.14 10.47 -12.02
CA ASP A 164 15.99 9.50 -13.11
C ASP A 164 16.09 8.01 -12.71
N ILE A 165 16.06 7.68 -11.41
CA ILE A 165 16.18 6.28 -10.95
C ILE A 165 14.80 5.65 -10.72
N TYR A 166 14.05 6.23 -9.79
CA TYR A 166 12.85 5.63 -9.24
C TYR A 166 11.56 6.26 -9.74
N PHE A 167 11.49 7.58 -9.61
CA PHE A 167 10.33 8.43 -9.82
C PHE A 167 10.74 9.69 -10.59
N THR A 168 9.76 10.44 -11.11
CA THR A 168 10.02 11.71 -11.79
C THR A 168 10.56 12.77 -10.83
N ASP A 169 11.09 13.88 -11.33
CA ASP A 169 11.61 14.96 -10.48
C ASP A 169 10.52 15.56 -9.58
N GLU A 170 9.32 15.78 -10.12
CA GLU A 170 8.15 16.23 -9.35
C GLU A 170 7.77 15.24 -8.25
N GLU A 171 7.77 13.94 -8.57
CA GLU A 171 7.47 12.89 -7.61
C GLU A 171 8.56 12.80 -6.52
N ASN A 172 9.84 12.95 -6.85
CA ASN A 172 10.92 12.97 -5.88
C ASN A 172 10.82 14.18 -4.93
N ALA A 173 10.50 15.37 -5.45
CA ALA A 173 10.29 16.56 -4.63
C ALA A 173 9.09 16.38 -3.68
N TRP A 174 8.02 15.73 -4.14
CA TRP A 174 6.89 15.37 -3.29
C TRP A 174 7.28 14.38 -2.19
N LEU A 175 8.15 13.41 -2.48
CA LEU A 175 8.66 12.46 -1.48
C LEU A 175 9.48 13.13 -0.38
N ASP A 176 10.39 14.05 -0.75
CA ASP A 176 11.14 14.86 0.22
C ASP A 176 10.19 15.67 1.14
N MET A 177 9.12 16.23 0.56
CA MET A 177 8.10 16.98 1.28
C MET A 177 7.31 16.10 2.26
N VAL A 178 6.69 15.02 1.78
CA VAL A 178 5.81 14.19 2.59
C VAL A 178 6.57 13.53 3.73
N ILE A 179 7.81 13.07 3.51
CA ILE A 179 8.63 12.48 4.59
C ILE A 179 8.90 13.52 5.67
N LYS A 180 9.22 14.77 5.28
CA LYS A 180 9.41 15.85 6.24
C LYS A 180 8.13 16.15 7.02
N ASN A 181 6.97 16.12 6.36
CA ASN A 181 5.68 16.32 7.02
C ASN A 181 5.31 15.16 7.97
N ILE A 182 5.62 13.91 7.61
CA ILE A 182 5.40 12.75 8.49
C ILE A 182 6.11 12.93 9.83
N GLU A 183 7.31 13.52 9.82
CA GLU A 183 8.07 13.74 11.05
C GLU A 183 7.44 14.76 12.00
N LEU A 184 6.46 15.56 11.55
CA LEU A 184 5.71 16.51 12.36
C LEU A 184 4.62 15.86 13.20
N LEU A 185 4.17 14.65 12.84
CA LEU A 185 3.17 13.92 13.63
C LEU A 185 3.76 13.55 15.00
N GLU A 186 3.04 13.78 16.09
CA GLU A 186 3.57 13.44 17.42
C GLU A 186 3.47 11.94 17.73
N SER A 187 2.37 11.31 17.31
CA SER A 187 2.12 9.89 17.57
C SER A 187 2.98 9.00 16.69
N ILE A 188 3.77 8.11 17.32
CA ILE A 188 4.58 7.12 16.60
C ILE A 188 3.72 6.19 15.74
N TYR A 189 2.50 5.88 16.15
CA TYR A 189 1.58 5.04 15.40
C TYR A 189 1.01 5.77 14.18
N LYS A 190 0.69 7.07 14.30
CA LYS A 190 0.31 7.88 13.14
C LYS A 190 1.47 8.03 12.16
N LYS A 191 2.70 8.26 12.65
CA LYS A 191 3.91 8.21 11.80
C LYS A 191 4.03 6.88 11.07
N ALA A 192 3.87 5.78 11.79
CA ALA A 192 3.95 4.43 11.23
C ALA A 192 2.89 4.19 10.15
N LEU A 193 1.64 4.63 10.35
CA LEU A 193 0.57 4.56 9.34
C LEU A 193 0.88 5.40 8.11
N ALA A 194 1.38 6.62 8.30
CA ALA A 194 1.73 7.49 7.20
C ALA A 194 2.90 6.92 6.39
N TYR A 195 3.91 6.37 7.07
CA TYR A 195 5.00 5.65 6.43
C TYR A 195 4.52 4.39 5.71
N TYR A 196 3.62 3.61 6.30
CA TYR A 196 2.99 2.46 5.66
C TYR A 196 2.34 2.85 4.34
N ALA A 197 1.52 3.90 4.34
CA ALA A 197 0.84 4.42 3.15
C ALA A 197 1.84 4.88 2.08
N LEU A 198 2.88 5.59 2.48
CA LEU A 198 3.97 6.03 1.62
C LEU A 198 4.69 4.85 0.96
N PHE A 199 5.04 3.81 1.74
CA PHE A 199 5.74 2.65 1.23
C PHE A 199 4.91 1.91 0.19
N GLN A 200 3.62 1.68 0.46
CA GLN A 200 2.75 1.03 -0.51
C GLN A 200 2.60 1.88 -1.79
N ALA A 201 2.45 3.21 -1.66
CA ALA A 201 2.39 4.12 -2.81
C ALA A 201 3.65 4.04 -3.67
N CYS A 202 4.82 4.06 -3.04
CA CYS A 202 6.12 3.91 -3.69
C CYS A 202 6.24 2.55 -4.41
N ILE A 203 5.84 1.46 -3.75
CA ILE A 203 5.91 0.10 -4.30
C ILE A 203 5.06 -0.03 -5.56
N ILE A 204 3.80 0.43 -5.54
CA ILE A 204 2.90 0.20 -6.68
C ILE A 204 3.19 1.10 -7.89
N LYS A 205 3.78 2.29 -7.67
CA LYS A 205 4.18 3.20 -8.75
C LYS A 205 5.44 2.72 -9.47
N ARG A 206 6.12 1.69 -8.95
CA ARG A 206 7.33 1.14 -9.55
C ARG A 206 7.03 0.05 -10.57
N PRO A 207 7.72 0.05 -11.73
CA PRO A 207 7.74 -1.11 -12.60
C PRO A 207 8.24 -2.34 -11.85
N TYR A 208 7.48 -3.43 -11.94
CA TYR A 208 7.72 -4.69 -11.23
C TYR A 208 7.72 -4.58 -9.70
N ASN A 209 7.32 -3.44 -9.13
CA ASN A 209 7.27 -3.18 -7.69
C ASN A 209 8.62 -3.40 -6.96
N LEU A 210 9.74 -3.17 -7.65
CA LEU A 210 11.08 -3.49 -7.16
C LEU A 210 12.04 -2.28 -7.21
N PHE A 211 12.96 -2.20 -6.27
CA PHE A 211 13.95 -1.11 -6.13
C PHE A 211 15.38 -1.47 -6.53
N HIS A 212 15.60 -2.62 -7.21
CA HIS A 212 16.94 -3.09 -7.55
C HIS A 212 17.50 -2.54 -8.89
N ARG A 213 16.72 -1.76 -9.66
CA ARG A 213 17.11 -1.25 -11.00
C ARG A 213 16.59 0.17 -11.28
N ARG A 214 17.34 0.93 -12.07
CA ARG A 214 16.93 2.22 -12.66
C ARG A 214 15.92 1.98 -13.78
N ASN A 215 14.65 1.84 -13.41
CA ASN A 215 13.57 1.46 -14.32
C ASN A 215 12.56 2.59 -14.60
N LEU A 216 12.86 3.85 -14.25
CA LEU A 216 11.96 4.96 -14.56
C LEU A 216 11.62 5.05 -16.06
N TYR A 217 12.58 4.76 -16.92
CA TYR A 217 12.39 4.73 -18.38
C TYR A 217 11.24 3.79 -18.80
N ILE A 218 10.98 2.71 -18.06
CA ILE A 218 9.88 1.76 -18.33
C ILE A 218 8.52 2.43 -18.12
N ARG A 219 8.42 3.48 -17.30
CA ARG A 219 7.18 4.28 -17.18
C ARG A 219 7.06 5.28 -18.33
N MET A 220 8.18 5.89 -18.72
CA MET A 220 8.21 6.99 -19.70
C MET A 220 8.20 6.52 -21.17
N ALA A 221 8.57 5.27 -21.45
CA ALA A 221 8.65 4.79 -22.83
C ALA A 221 7.29 4.83 -23.54
N ASN A 222 7.28 5.20 -24.83
CA ASN A 222 6.07 5.19 -25.64
C ASN A 222 5.85 3.80 -26.27
N VAL A 223 5.33 2.87 -25.48
CA VAL A 223 5.05 1.48 -25.92
C VAL A 223 3.60 1.10 -25.62
N LYS A 224 3.01 0.22 -26.45
CA LYS A 224 1.67 -0.34 -26.17
C LYS A 224 1.75 -1.19 -24.89
N ARG A 225 1.01 -0.80 -23.85
CA ARG A 225 0.96 -1.51 -22.56
C ARG A 225 -0.43 -2.03 -22.25
N SER A 226 -0.50 -3.04 -21.38
CA SER A 226 -1.73 -3.38 -20.69
C SER A 226 -2.16 -2.21 -19.80
N PHE A 227 -3.44 -1.82 -19.88
CA PHE A 227 -3.97 -0.59 -19.31
C PHE A 227 -3.73 -0.46 -17.79
N GLY A 228 -3.76 -1.57 -17.03
CA GLY A 228 -3.76 -1.53 -15.56
C GLY A 228 -2.47 -1.00 -14.92
N ASN A 229 -1.29 -1.36 -15.45
CA ASN A 229 -0.02 -0.94 -14.86
C ASN A 229 0.27 0.55 -15.11
N LYS A 230 0.01 1.03 -16.34
CA LYS A 230 0.22 2.43 -16.69
C LYS A 230 -0.67 3.37 -15.87
N ILE A 231 -1.97 3.05 -15.75
CA ILE A 231 -2.89 3.83 -14.90
C ILE A 231 -2.37 3.93 -13.47
N THR A 232 -1.91 2.81 -12.89
CA THR A 232 -1.35 2.79 -11.53
C THR A 232 -0.12 3.70 -11.41
N TRP A 233 0.79 3.64 -12.39
CA TRP A 233 2.02 4.43 -12.37
C TRP A 233 1.78 5.92 -12.58
N ASP A 234 0.82 6.28 -13.43
CA ASP A 234 0.52 7.66 -13.79
C ASP A 234 -0.38 8.36 -12.75
N THR A 235 -1.10 7.58 -11.93
CA THR A 235 -1.88 8.10 -10.79
C THR A 235 -0.95 8.83 -9.80
N PRO A 236 -1.25 10.09 -9.41
CA PRO A 236 -0.38 10.86 -8.52
C PRO A 236 -0.18 10.23 -7.14
N PHE A 237 0.99 10.50 -6.56
CA PHE A 237 1.36 10.00 -5.22
C PHE A 237 0.33 10.33 -4.13
N PRO A 238 -0.19 11.56 -4.00
CA PRO A 238 -1.22 11.89 -3.00
C PRO A 238 -2.45 10.96 -3.06
N VAL A 239 -2.89 10.58 -4.26
CA VAL A 239 -4.06 9.71 -4.43
C VAL A 239 -3.79 8.30 -3.90
N HIS A 240 -2.63 7.73 -4.21
CA HIS A 240 -2.26 6.42 -3.67
C HIS A 240 -2.00 6.48 -2.17
N PHE A 241 -1.39 7.56 -1.69
CA PHE A 241 -1.13 7.76 -0.27
C PHE A 241 -2.44 7.74 0.53
N VAL A 242 -3.42 8.57 0.15
CA VAL A 242 -4.74 8.62 0.80
C VAL A 242 -5.42 7.25 0.78
N ARG A 243 -5.43 6.56 -0.38
CA ARG A 243 -6.01 5.22 -0.48
C ARG A 243 -5.37 4.24 0.50
N PHE A 244 -4.04 4.20 0.58
CA PHE A 244 -3.38 3.27 1.48
C PHE A 244 -3.47 3.67 2.96
N ALA A 245 -3.59 4.96 3.26
CA ALA A 245 -3.90 5.44 4.61
C ALA A 245 -5.29 4.97 5.06
N GLU A 246 -6.29 5.03 4.18
CA GLU A 246 -7.64 4.51 4.44
C GLU A 246 -7.65 3.00 4.61
N GLU A 247 -7.02 2.26 3.71
CA GLU A 247 -6.89 0.80 3.83
C GLU A 247 -6.22 0.40 5.15
N ALA A 248 -5.19 1.15 5.58
CA ALA A 248 -4.52 0.95 6.85
C ALA A 248 -5.44 1.28 8.04
N ASN A 249 -6.13 2.42 8.01
CA ASN A 249 -7.10 2.83 9.05
C ASN A 249 -8.19 1.77 9.25
N GLU A 250 -8.77 1.25 8.16
CA GLU A 250 -9.79 0.18 8.21
C GLU A 250 -9.26 -1.15 8.78
N SER A 251 -7.94 -1.29 8.86
CA SER A 251 -7.26 -2.49 9.36
C SER A 251 -6.78 -2.32 10.81
N ILE A 252 -7.09 -1.21 11.48
CA ILE A 252 -6.71 -1.01 12.88
C ILE A 252 -7.78 -1.57 13.81
N PHE A 253 -7.35 -2.48 14.68
CA PHE A 253 -8.18 -3.07 15.71
C PHE A 253 -7.31 -3.57 16.87
N SER A 254 -7.91 -3.66 18.06
CA SER A 254 -7.31 -4.38 19.20
C SER A 254 -7.89 -5.78 19.28
N ASN A 255 -7.04 -6.76 19.62
CA ASN A 255 -7.48 -8.11 19.99
C ASN A 255 -7.44 -8.35 21.51
N GLY A 256 -7.24 -7.29 22.31
CA GLY A 256 -7.12 -7.35 23.76
C GLY A 256 -5.78 -7.91 24.27
N LYS A 257 -4.83 -8.26 23.38
CA LYS A 257 -3.48 -8.71 23.73
C LYS A 257 -2.47 -7.62 23.41
N LYS A 258 -1.41 -7.51 24.22
CA LYS A 258 -0.32 -6.55 23.98
C LYS A 258 0.69 -7.09 22.98
N GLY A 259 0.49 -6.77 21.70
CA GLY A 259 1.49 -7.01 20.65
C GLY A 259 2.66 -6.03 20.73
N LYS A 260 3.75 -6.31 20.02
CA LYS A 260 4.92 -5.41 19.93
C LYS A 260 5.67 -5.59 18.61
N ALA A 261 6.16 -4.49 18.05
CA ALA A 261 7.03 -4.46 16.86
C ALA A 261 8.48 -4.08 17.19
#